data_AF-A0A925IJF2-F1
#
_entry.id   AF-A0A925IJF2-F1
#
_cell.length_a   1.000
_cell.length_b   1.000
_cell.length_c   1.000
_cell.angle_alpha   90.00
_cell.angle_beta   90.00
_cell.angle_gamma   90.00
#
_symmetry.space_group_name_H-M   'P 1'
#
loop_
_entity.id
_entity.type
_entity.pdbx_description
1 polymer ?
#
loop_
_entity_poly.entity_id
_entity_poly.type
_entity_poly.pdbx_seq_one_letter_code
_entity_poly.pdbx_strand_id
1 'polypeptide(L)'
;MQTVCTIITAGYLPLAKVLHASLQKQLPGTSLQVLVVEENNFLSTGDLIIHSVAALADSPYYKGIQKKYGHTNADYFRWALKPVFMGYLLEKGFTKVLFADPDLYFVGNFEFLFSELDKKNVLLTPHWATIDPLENEDSLLAVLKGGLYNAGFVGVSKNGADAMNWWAGLCHYKTEDLTGLGLFVDQKYLDILPVQFENVEVIKHRGCNLASWNIDTSRREIINGQLMINKTFEPVFIHFAKDTITNILNKNDALLRPWLDEYIAALKLENFDLLKNLDNYEPGIYSSPLYKIKHRLRIRTRLKRFLFRFAEKL
;
A
#
# COMPACT_ATOMS: atom_id res chain seq x y z
N MET A 1 5.63 -13.60 -18.62
CA MET A 1 5.68 -13.82 -17.16
C MET A 1 5.26 -12.52 -16.50
N GLN A 2 4.31 -12.56 -15.57
CA GLN A 2 3.88 -11.37 -14.84
C GLN A 2 4.86 -11.09 -13.69
N THR A 3 5.15 -9.82 -13.44
CA THR A 3 6.18 -9.42 -12.47
C THR A 3 5.62 -8.50 -11.40
N VAL A 4 5.82 -8.90 -10.15
CA VAL A 4 5.58 -8.09 -8.96
C VAL A 4 6.93 -7.82 -8.30
N CYS A 5 7.07 -6.68 -7.64
CA CYS A 5 8.24 -6.33 -6.86
C CYS A 5 7.87 -5.79 -5.48
N THR A 6 8.78 -5.95 -4.52
CA THR A 6 8.65 -5.42 -3.17
C THR A 6 10.02 -5.04 -2.61
N ILE A 7 10.03 -4.23 -1.55
CA ILE A 7 11.26 -3.75 -0.89
C ILE A 7 11.15 -4.03 0.61
N ILE A 8 12.16 -4.70 1.16
CA ILE A 8 12.17 -5.17 2.56
C ILE A 8 13.50 -4.87 3.26
N THR A 9 13.47 -4.82 4.59
CA THR A 9 14.62 -5.15 5.44
C THR A 9 14.70 -6.68 5.59
N ALA A 10 15.84 -7.25 5.97
CA ALA A 10 16.00 -8.71 6.08
C ALA A 10 15.00 -9.35 7.03
N GLY A 11 14.68 -8.69 8.14
CA GLY A 11 13.69 -9.16 9.10
C GLY A 11 12.28 -9.31 8.51
N TYR A 12 12.00 -8.69 7.35
CA TYR A 12 10.72 -8.75 6.65
C TYR A 12 10.72 -9.80 5.52
N LEU A 13 11.76 -10.63 5.39
CA LEU A 13 11.77 -11.76 4.44
C LEU A 13 10.54 -12.69 4.59
N PRO A 14 10.07 -13.02 5.80
CA PRO A 14 8.82 -13.77 5.97
C PRO A 14 7.61 -13.11 5.31
N LEU A 15 7.49 -11.78 5.37
CA LEU A 15 6.41 -11.04 4.72
C LEU A 15 6.50 -11.18 3.18
N ALA A 16 7.69 -11.04 2.60
CA ALA A 16 7.89 -11.22 1.16
C ALA A 16 7.54 -12.63 0.68
N LYS A 17 7.85 -13.67 1.48
CA LYS A 17 7.46 -15.05 1.16
C LYS A 17 5.95 -15.25 1.22
N VAL A 18 5.27 -14.69 2.21
CA VAL A 18 3.80 -14.76 2.32
C VAL A 18 3.12 -13.98 1.21
N LEU A 19 3.64 -12.80 0.84
CA LEU A 19 3.21 -12.06 -0.34
C LEU A 19 3.33 -12.95 -1.59
N HIS A 20 4.50 -13.56 -1.83
CA HIS A 20 4.72 -14.46 -2.96
C HIS A 20 3.74 -15.64 -2.97
N ALA A 21 3.50 -16.29 -1.83
CA ALA A 21 2.55 -17.39 -1.73
C ALA A 21 1.12 -16.95 -2.11
N SER A 22 0.70 -15.75 -1.70
CA SER A 22 -0.60 -15.20 -2.09
C SER A 22 -0.68 -14.90 -3.60
N LEU A 23 0.41 -14.40 -4.20
CA LEU A 23 0.50 -14.19 -5.65
C LEU A 23 0.38 -15.51 -6.41
N GLN A 24 1.09 -16.56 -6.00
CA GLN A 24 1.00 -17.88 -6.63
C GLN A 24 -0.39 -18.49 -6.50
N LYS A 25 -1.08 -18.29 -5.37
CA LYS A 25 -2.45 -18.78 -5.15
C LYS A 25 -3.44 -18.16 -6.14
N GLN A 26 -3.29 -16.87 -6.45
CA GLN A 26 -4.24 -16.14 -7.31
C GLN A 26 -3.86 -16.10 -8.79
N LEU A 27 -2.56 -16.09 -9.11
CA LEU A 27 -2.04 -16.07 -10.47
C LEU A 27 -0.71 -16.85 -10.55
N PRO A 28 -0.77 -18.20 -10.70
CA PRO A 28 0.41 -19.04 -10.78
C PRO A 28 1.41 -18.60 -11.86
N GLY A 29 2.70 -18.67 -11.54
CA GLY A 29 3.77 -18.24 -12.45
C GLY A 29 4.09 -16.75 -12.41
N THR A 30 3.46 -15.99 -11.50
CA THR A 30 3.88 -14.61 -11.19
C THR A 30 5.27 -14.62 -10.55
N SER A 31 6.19 -13.77 -10.99
CA SER A 31 7.52 -13.63 -10.38
C SER A 31 7.51 -12.53 -9.32
N LEU A 32 8.12 -12.77 -8.15
CA LEU A 32 8.37 -11.74 -7.14
C LEU A 32 9.86 -11.35 -7.11
N GLN A 33 10.14 -10.09 -7.45
CA GLN A 33 11.44 -9.44 -7.35
C GLN A 33 11.55 -8.72 -6.00
N VAL A 34 12.49 -9.11 -5.16
CA VAL A 34 12.60 -8.61 -3.79
C VAL A 34 13.90 -7.83 -3.63
N LEU A 35 13.81 -6.52 -3.41
CA LEU A 35 14.98 -5.73 -3.03
C LEU A 35 15.16 -5.76 -1.51
N VAL A 36 16.31 -6.21 -1.05
CA VAL A 36 16.69 -6.14 0.37
C VAL A 36 17.63 -4.98 0.58
N VAL A 37 17.26 -4.05 1.48
CA VAL A 37 17.98 -2.78 1.66
C VAL A 37 19.25 -2.87 2.50
N GLU A 38 19.45 -3.99 3.19
CA GLU A 38 20.64 -4.26 3.98
C GLU A 38 21.68 -5.02 3.15
N GLU A 39 22.95 -4.64 3.30
CA GLU A 39 24.09 -5.32 2.67
C GLU A 39 24.38 -6.65 3.38
N ASN A 40 23.54 -7.65 3.14
CA ASN A 40 23.80 -9.01 3.55
C ASN A 40 23.75 -9.92 2.31
N ASN A 41 24.61 -10.94 2.29
CA ASN A 41 24.64 -11.96 1.23
C ASN A 41 23.39 -12.86 1.34
N PHE A 42 22.22 -12.34 0.95
CA PHE A 42 21.05 -13.17 0.72
C PHE A 42 21.28 -13.94 -0.58
N LEU A 43 21.83 -15.15 -0.43
CA LEU A 43 21.71 -16.19 -1.43
C LEU A 43 20.21 -16.43 -1.66
N SER A 44 19.79 -16.48 -2.93
CA SER A 44 18.41 -16.75 -3.36
C SER A 44 17.70 -17.75 -2.46
N THR A 45 16.61 -17.34 -1.81
CA THR A 45 15.81 -18.26 -0.99
C THR A 45 14.69 -18.85 -1.84
N GLY A 46 14.95 -19.99 -2.48
CA GLY A 46 13.93 -20.74 -3.23
C GLY A 46 13.33 -19.92 -4.39
N ASP A 47 12.01 -19.71 -4.33
CA ASP A 47 11.20 -19.14 -5.43
C ASP A 47 11.28 -17.60 -5.57
N LEU A 48 12.01 -16.92 -4.68
CA LEU A 48 12.16 -15.46 -4.70
C LEU A 48 13.42 -15.02 -5.46
N ILE A 49 13.30 -13.97 -6.28
CA ILE A 49 14.45 -13.35 -6.94
C ILE A 49 14.89 -12.16 -6.10
N ILE A 50 15.98 -12.36 -5.35
CA ILE A 50 16.51 -11.36 -4.41
C ILE A 50 17.52 -10.45 -5.11
N HIS A 51 17.36 -9.14 -4.91
CA HIS A 51 18.27 -8.10 -5.33
C HIS A 51 18.86 -7.43 -4.08
N SER A 52 20.16 -7.14 -4.12
CA SER A 52 20.77 -6.23 -3.14
C SER A 52 20.73 -4.80 -3.67
N VAL A 53 20.85 -3.82 -2.77
CA VAL A 53 20.93 -2.41 -3.15
C VAL A 53 22.12 -2.08 -4.05
N ALA A 54 23.17 -2.91 -4.05
CA ALA A 54 24.29 -2.76 -4.99
C ALA A 54 23.84 -2.90 -6.46
N ALA A 55 22.76 -3.63 -6.73
CA ALA A 55 22.19 -3.73 -8.08
C ALA A 55 21.68 -2.37 -8.61
N LEU A 56 21.38 -1.42 -7.72
CA LEU A 56 20.87 -0.09 -8.05
C LEU A 56 21.98 0.98 -8.14
N ALA A 57 23.26 0.59 -8.05
CA ALA A 57 24.39 1.53 -7.97
C ALA A 57 24.41 2.57 -9.10
N ASP A 58 23.97 2.18 -10.30
CA ASP A 58 23.93 3.03 -11.49
C ASP A 58 22.54 3.61 -11.77
N SER A 59 21.51 3.26 -10.98
CA SER A 59 20.16 3.78 -11.15
C SER A 59 20.09 5.27 -10.76
N PRO A 60 19.29 6.08 -11.48
CA PRO A 60 19.09 7.47 -11.16
C PRO A 60 18.72 7.70 -9.69
N TYR A 61 19.31 8.73 -9.09
CA TYR A 61 19.07 9.19 -7.71
C TYR A 61 19.44 8.23 -6.57
N TYR A 62 19.75 6.95 -6.84
CA TYR A 62 20.05 5.94 -5.82
C TYR A 62 21.12 6.41 -4.83
N LYS A 63 22.31 6.82 -5.30
CA LYS A 63 23.43 7.25 -4.44
C LYS A 63 23.03 8.40 -3.51
N GLY A 64 22.22 9.33 -4.01
CA GLY A 64 21.73 10.46 -3.24
C GLY A 64 20.71 10.06 -2.17
N ILE A 65 19.80 9.15 -2.51
CA ILE A 65 18.83 8.55 -1.58
C ILE A 65 19.55 7.73 -0.50
N GLN A 66 20.50 6.87 -0.89
CA GLN A 66 21.33 6.08 0.02
C GLN A 66 22.07 6.97 1.02
N LYS A 67 22.70 8.06 0.55
CA LYS A 67 23.38 9.02 1.42
C LYS A 67 22.45 9.67 2.45
N LYS A 68 21.20 9.98 2.07
CA LYS A 68 20.23 10.64 2.96
C LYS A 68 19.60 9.68 3.97
N TYR A 69 19.19 8.50 3.51
CA TYR A 69 18.27 7.62 4.24
C TYR A 69 18.86 6.26 4.61
N GLY A 70 19.88 5.78 3.89
CA GLY A 70 20.39 4.40 4.01
C GLY A 70 20.94 4.02 5.39
N HIS A 71 21.35 4.99 6.19
CA HIS A 71 21.84 4.77 7.57
C HIS A 71 21.08 5.57 8.63
N THR A 72 20.02 6.28 8.26
CA THR A 72 19.29 7.18 9.17
C THR A 72 17.90 6.66 9.50
N ASN A 73 17.17 6.17 8.49
CA ASN A 73 15.83 5.62 8.66
C ASN A 73 15.55 4.58 7.57
N ALA A 74 15.46 3.31 7.97
CA ALA A 74 15.25 2.20 7.05
C ALA A 74 13.90 2.30 6.31
N ASP A 75 12.85 2.84 6.93
CA ASP A 75 11.55 2.99 6.30
C ASP A 75 11.60 4.06 5.20
N TYR A 76 12.16 5.23 5.50
CA TYR A 76 12.34 6.29 4.50
C TYR A 76 13.23 5.82 3.35
N PHE A 77 14.24 5.00 3.63
CA PHE A 77 15.07 4.41 2.58
C PHE A 77 14.28 3.44 1.70
N ARG A 78 13.54 2.49 2.26
CA ARG A 78 12.71 1.55 1.50
C ARG A 78 11.66 2.27 0.65
N TRP A 79 10.98 3.26 1.23
CA TRP A 79 9.95 4.05 0.56
C TRP A 79 10.52 4.89 -0.59
N ALA A 80 11.67 5.53 -0.38
CA ALA A 80 12.33 6.32 -1.42
C ALA A 80 12.83 5.47 -2.60
N LEU A 81 13.12 4.19 -2.37
CA LEU A 81 13.61 3.27 -3.39
C LEU A 81 12.53 2.64 -4.26
N LYS A 82 11.23 2.77 -3.94
CA LYS A 82 10.13 2.21 -4.74
C LYS A 82 10.22 2.61 -6.23
N PRO A 83 10.25 3.90 -6.59
CA PRO A 83 10.40 4.31 -7.99
C PRO A 83 11.75 3.88 -8.60
N VAL A 84 12.82 3.89 -7.82
CA VAL A 84 14.18 3.51 -8.28
C VAL A 84 14.21 2.04 -8.69
N PHE A 85 13.66 1.15 -7.84
CA PHE A 85 13.66 -0.28 -8.09
C PHE A 85 12.72 -0.66 -9.24
N MET A 86 11.55 -0.04 -9.31
CA MET A 86 10.63 -0.23 -10.44
C MET A 86 11.29 0.20 -11.76
N GLY A 87 11.93 1.39 -11.78
CA GLY A 87 12.69 1.87 -12.94
C GLY A 87 13.82 0.92 -13.35
N TYR A 88 14.62 0.45 -12.39
CA TYR A 88 15.66 -0.55 -12.62
C TYR A 88 15.12 -1.83 -13.28
N LEU A 89 13.97 -2.35 -12.83
CA LEU A 89 13.38 -3.53 -13.46
C LEU A 89 12.92 -3.24 -14.90
N LEU A 90 12.37 -2.07 -15.18
CA LEU A 90 12.04 -1.69 -16.57
C LEU A 90 13.30 -1.66 -17.45
N GLU A 91 14.42 -1.12 -16.95
CA GLU A 91 15.72 -1.12 -17.65
C GLU A 91 16.27 -2.54 -17.89
N LYS A 92 15.97 -3.49 -17.00
CA LYS A 92 16.29 -4.92 -17.18
C LYS A 92 15.38 -5.64 -18.17
N GLY A 93 14.45 -4.94 -18.82
CA GLY A 93 13.61 -5.46 -19.88
C GLY A 93 12.25 -5.98 -19.42
N PHE A 94 11.90 -5.82 -18.14
CA PHE A 94 10.53 -6.10 -17.69
C PHE A 94 9.57 -5.06 -18.28
N THR A 95 8.51 -5.50 -18.94
CA THR A 95 7.61 -4.57 -19.65
C THR A 95 6.45 -4.07 -18.80
N LYS A 96 6.10 -4.80 -17.73
CA LYS A 96 5.02 -4.48 -16.78
C LYS A 96 5.45 -4.95 -15.39
N VAL A 97 5.42 -4.04 -14.42
CA VAL A 97 5.84 -4.29 -13.04
C VAL A 97 4.78 -3.73 -12.10
N LEU A 98 4.30 -4.56 -11.17
CA LEU A 98 3.50 -4.09 -10.03
C LEU A 98 4.38 -4.02 -8.80
N PHE A 99 4.41 -2.89 -8.12
CA PHE A 99 4.93 -2.79 -6.77
C PHE A 99 3.83 -3.15 -5.77
N ALA A 100 4.19 -3.95 -4.77
CA ALA A 100 3.34 -4.29 -3.64
C ALA A 100 4.16 -4.20 -2.34
N ASP A 101 3.66 -3.45 -1.36
CA ASP A 101 4.23 -3.47 0.00
C ASP A 101 4.19 -4.91 0.56
N PRO A 102 5.15 -5.30 1.40
CA PRO A 102 5.30 -6.67 1.87
C PRO A 102 4.14 -7.13 2.77
N ASP A 103 3.33 -6.22 3.30
CA ASP A 103 2.13 -6.49 4.10
C ASP A 103 0.82 -6.46 3.28
N LEU A 104 0.91 -6.48 1.95
CA LEU A 104 -0.21 -6.80 1.07
C LEU A 104 -0.41 -8.31 0.95
N TYR A 105 -1.66 -8.73 0.85
CA TYR A 105 -2.04 -10.14 0.66
C TYR A 105 -3.12 -10.26 -0.43
N PHE A 106 -2.82 -11.01 -1.48
CA PHE A 106 -3.70 -11.19 -2.64
C PHE A 106 -4.72 -12.30 -2.39
N VAL A 107 -6.00 -11.96 -2.53
CA VAL A 107 -7.14 -12.81 -2.14
C VAL A 107 -8.09 -13.13 -3.28
N GLY A 108 -7.94 -12.47 -4.42
CA GLY A 108 -8.71 -12.71 -5.64
C GLY A 108 -7.93 -12.39 -6.90
N ASN A 109 -8.60 -12.50 -8.06
CA ASN A 109 -7.96 -12.31 -9.36
C ASN A 109 -7.45 -10.87 -9.53
N PHE A 110 -6.14 -10.73 -9.78
CA PHE A 110 -5.47 -9.46 -10.02
C PHE A 110 -4.87 -9.34 -11.42
N GLU A 111 -5.10 -10.31 -12.32
CA GLU A 111 -4.57 -10.32 -13.68
C GLU A 111 -4.97 -9.07 -14.47
N PHE A 112 -6.17 -8.54 -14.23
CA PHE A 112 -6.67 -7.34 -14.89
C PHE A 112 -5.74 -6.12 -14.70
N LEU A 113 -4.97 -6.06 -13.60
CA LEU A 113 -3.99 -4.99 -13.38
C LEU A 113 -2.88 -5.03 -14.43
N PHE A 114 -2.45 -6.22 -14.85
CA PHE A 114 -1.50 -6.34 -15.95
C PHE A 114 -2.13 -6.03 -17.30
N SER A 115 -3.42 -6.34 -17.50
CA SER A 115 -4.16 -5.98 -18.71
C SER A 115 -4.35 -4.46 -18.84
N GLU A 116 -4.52 -3.74 -17.73
CA GLU A 116 -4.55 -2.28 -17.73
C GLU A 116 -3.20 -1.70 -18.14
N LEU A 117 -2.09 -2.28 -17.68
CA LEU A 117 -0.73 -1.88 -18.06
C LEU A 117 -0.37 -2.16 -19.54
N ASP A 118 -1.21 -2.88 -20.29
CA ASP A 118 -1.06 -2.96 -21.75
C ASP A 118 -1.46 -1.66 -22.46
N LYS A 119 -2.26 -0.82 -21.79
CA LYS A 119 -2.81 0.44 -22.32
C LYS A 119 -2.35 1.66 -21.53
N LYS A 120 -1.89 1.46 -20.30
CA LYS A 120 -1.59 2.51 -19.33
C LYS A 120 -0.12 2.49 -18.93
N ASN A 121 0.38 3.66 -18.60
CA ASN A 121 1.79 3.84 -18.24
C ASN A 121 2.02 3.64 -16.75
N VAL A 122 1.07 4.09 -15.92
CA VAL A 122 1.12 3.97 -14.46
C VAL A 122 -0.27 3.59 -13.95
N LEU A 123 -0.35 2.71 -12.96
CA LEU A 123 -1.56 2.43 -12.21
C LEU A 123 -1.42 2.90 -10.77
N LEU A 124 -2.44 3.57 -10.26
CA LEU A 124 -2.53 4.00 -8.87
C LEU A 124 -3.80 3.43 -8.23
N THR A 125 -3.73 3.08 -6.95
CA THR A 125 -4.92 2.76 -6.16
C THR A 125 -5.28 3.94 -5.26
N PRO A 126 -6.55 4.39 -5.27
CA PRO A 126 -6.98 5.43 -4.35
C PRO A 126 -6.84 5.01 -2.88
N HIS A 127 -6.44 5.95 -2.03
CA HIS A 127 -6.53 5.83 -0.59
C HIS A 127 -7.98 6.09 -0.16
N TRP A 128 -8.89 5.17 -0.51
CA TRP A 128 -10.33 5.35 -0.31
C TRP A 128 -10.66 5.65 1.15
N ALA A 129 -11.21 6.83 1.43
CA ALA A 129 -11.63 7.19 2.77
C ALA A 129 -12.89 8.05 2.69
N THR A 130 -13.56 8.25 3.82
CA THR A 130 -14.67 9.20 3.89
C THR A 130 -14.11 10.61 3.72
N ILE A 131 -14.54 11.32 2.69
CA ILE A 131 -14.06 12.68 2.36
C ILE A 131 -15.08 13.78 2.69
N ASP A 132 -16.27 13.41 3.16
CA ASP A 132 -17.25 14.39 3.67
C ASP A 132 -16.85 14.79 5.11
N PRO A 133 -16.48 16.06 5.37
CA PRO A 133 -16.11 16.50 6.71
C PRO A 133 -17.27 16.45 7.71
N LEU A 134 -18.52 16.43 7.25
CA LEU A 134 -19.72 16.23 8.09
C LEU A 134 -19.93 14.76 8.47
N GLU A 135 -19.24 13.84 7.81
CA GLU A 135 -19.22 12.43 8.18
C GLU A 135 -17.98 12.07 8.98
N ASN A 136 -16.80 12.48 8.50
CA ASN A 136 -15.52 12.22 9.16
C ASN A 136 -14.43 13.24 8.76
N GLU A 137 -14.34 14.33 9.52
CA GLU A 137 -13.30 15.37 9.37
C GLU A 137 -11.87 14.81 9.46
N ASP A 138 -11.61 13.89 10.40
CA ASP A 138 -10.27 13.32 10.58
C ASP A 138 -9.83 12.48 9.36
N SER A 139 -10.77 11.74 8.76
CA SER A 139 -10.54 10.96 7.54
C SER A 139 -10.22 11.87 6.34
N LEU A 140 -10.96 12.97 6.17
CA LEU A 140 -10.64 13.95 5.13
C LEU A 140 -9.24 14.53 5.32
N LEU A 141 -8.90 14.96 6.53
CA LEU A 141 -7.57 15.52 6.84
C LEU A 141 -6.46 14.50 6.63
N ALA A 142 -6.70 13.22 6.96
CA ALA A 142 -5.76 12.13 6.73
C ALA A 142 -5.44 11.96 5.23
N VAL A 143 -6.45 11.99 4.37
CA VAL A 143 -6.26 11.92 2.90
C VAL A 143 -5.55 13.17 2.36
N LEU A 144 -5.96 14.37 2.79
CA LEU A 144 -5.33 15.61 2.31
C LEU A 144 -3.85 15.69 2.68
N LYS A 145 -3.48 15.24 3.89
CA LYS A 145 -2.09 15.22 4.37
C LYS A 145 -1.29 14.04 3.81
N GLY A 146 -1.88 12.84 3.80
CA GLY A 146 -1.21 11.59 3.48
C GLY A 146 -1.17 11.24 1.99
N GLY A 147 -2.07 11.79 1.19
CA GLY A 147 -2.17 11.52 -0.26
C GLY A 147 -3.52 10.92 -0.67
N LEU A 148 -3.95 11.23 -1.89
CA LEU A 148 -5.13 10.68 -2.56
C LEU A 148 -4.94 9.23 -2.99
N TYR A 149 -3.69 8.81 -3.19
CA TYR A 149 -3.32 7.45 -3.60
C TYR A 149 -2.49 6.77 -2.51
N ASN A 150 -2.57 5.44 -2.43
CA ASN A 150 -1.80 4.66 -1.47
C ASN A 150 -0.58 4.05 -2.17
N ALA A 151 0.62 4.33 -1.65
CA ALA A 151 1.88 3.90 -2.24
C ALA A 151 2.28 2.46 -1.90
N GLY A 152 1.42 1.73 -1.20
CA GLY A 152 1.57 0.28 -1.02
C GLY A 152 1.33 -0.48 -2.32
N PHE A 153 0.68 0.14 -3.30
CA PHE A 153 0.53 -0.42 -4.64
C PHE A 153 0.77 0.64 -5.72
N VAL A 154 1.65 0.33 -6.67
CA VAL A 154 1.84 1.12 -7.91
C VAL A 154 2.08 0.15 -9.06
N GLY A 155 1.40 0.32 -10.19
CA GLY A 155 1.71 -0.40 -11.42
C GLY A 155 2.49 0.49 -12.37
N VAL A 156 3.42 -0.06 -13.14
CA VAL A 156 4.12 0.67 -14.19
C VAL A 156 4.38 -0.23 -15.40
N SER A 157 4.21 0.31 -16.60
CA SER A 157 4.66 -0.35 -17.84
C SER A 157 5.99 0.25 -18.30
N LYS A 158 6.64 -0.36 -19.30
CA LYS A 158 7.88 0.18 -19.89
C LYS A 158 7.76 1.65 -20.34
N ASN A 159 6.55 2.10 -20.69
CA ASN A 159 6.28 3.47 -21.12
C ASN A 159 6.12 4.45 -19.95
N GLY A 160 6.06 3.96 -18.70
CA GLY A 160 6.00 4.76 -17.48
C GLY A 160 7.37 5.03 -16.84
N ALA A 161 8.48 4.70 -17.51
CA ALA A 161 9.84 4.88 -16.98
C ALA A 161 10.13 6.34 -16.58
N ASP A 162 9.67 7.32 -17.38
CA ASP A 162 9.85 8.74 -17.06
C ASP A 162 9.11 9.15 -15.78
N ALA A 163 7.93 8.58 -15.53
CA ALA A 163 7.19 8.81 -14.29
C ALA A 163 7.92 8.24 -13.07
N MET A 164 8.54 7.05 -13.20
CA MET A 164 9.37 6.48 -12.14
C MET A 164 10.62 7.31 -11.88
N ASN A 165 11.31 7.75 -12.92
CA ASN A 165 12.48 8.61 -12.78
C ASN A 165 12.12 9.95 -12.11
N TRP A 166 11.00 10.56 -12.49
CA TRP A 166 10.50 11.78 -11.86
C TRP A 166 10.13 11.56 -10.38
N TRP A 167 9.41 10.48 -10.06
CA TRP A 167 9.05 10.15 -8.68
C TRP A 167 10.31 9.86 -7.84
N ALA A 168 11.30 9.15 -8.39
CA ALA A 168 12.60 8.96 -7.75
C ALA A 168 13.33 10.29 -7.46
N GLY A 169 13.24 11.26 -8.37
CA GLY A 169 13.77 12.61 -8.15
C GLY A 169 13.12 13.32 -6.98
N LEU A 170 11.80 13.18 -6.79
CA LEU A 170 11.09 13.73 -5.63
C LEU A 170 11.39 12.99 -4.33
N CYS A 171 11.50 11.66 -4.38
CA CYS A 171 11.98 10.87 -3.24
C CYS A 171 13.42 11.22 -2.85
N HIS A 172 14.27 11.55 -3.83
CA HIS A 172 15.59 12.07 -3.57
C HIS A 172 15.57 13.47 -2.98
N TYR A 173 14.69 14.35 -3.45
CA TYR A 173 14.49 15.66 -2.85
C TYR A 173 14.10 15.52 -1.38
N LYS A 174 13.01 14.78 -1.09
CA LYS A 174 12.53 14.56 0.28
C LYS A 174 11.58 13.37 0.43
N THR A 175 11.93 12.40 1.27
CA THR A 175 11.05 11.29 1.71
C THR A 175 10.98 11.29 3.24
N GLU A 176 10.20 12.21 3.80
CA GLU A 176 10.05 12.43 5.25
C GLU A 176 8.58 12.75 5.56
N ASP A 177 8.15 12.53 6.80
CA ASP A 177 6.85 13.05 7.26
C ASP A 177 6.98 14.55 7.56
N LEU A 178 6.48 15.38 6.64
CA LEU A 178 6.43 16.83 6.76
C LEU A 178 5.03 17.32 6.45
N THR A 179 4.02 16.67 7.05
CA THR A 179 2.61 16.93 6.77
C THR A 179 2.18 18.38 7.01
N GLY A 180 2.86 19.10 7.91
CA GLY A 180 2.68 20.55 8.10
C GLY A 180 3.07 21.40 6.90
N LEU A 181 3.92 20.89 6.01
CA LEU A 181 4.31 21.50 4.73
C LEU A 181 3.58 20.87 3.54
N GLY A 182 2.60 19.98 3.79
CA GLY A 182 1.86 19.28 2.74
C GLY A 182 2.62 18.13 2.07
N LEU A 183 3.69 17.63 2.68
CA LEU A 183 4.47 16.48 2.21
C LEU A 183 4.30 15.29 3.14
N PHE A 184 4.14 14.10 2.58
CA PHE A 184 4.10 12.86 3.35
C PHE A 184 4.80 11.76 2.58
N VAL A 185 6.06 11.54 2.95
CA VAL A 185 6.94 10.48 2.45
C VAL A 185 6.90 10.36 0.91
N ASP A 186 7.05 9.16 0.37
CA ASP A 186 6.95 8.84 -1.06
C ASP A 186 5.53 9.02 -1.60
N GLN A 187 4.53 8.72 -0.77
CA GLN A 187 3.13 8.60 -1.16
C GLN A 187 2.51 9.90 -1.66
N LYS A 188 2.80 11.03 -1.02
CA LYS A 188 2.13 12.30 -1.36
C LYS A 188 2.43 12.77 -2.79
N TYR A 189 3.58 12.37 -3.34
CA TYR A 189 3.95 12.71 -4.72
C TYR A 189 3.10 12.00 -5.78
N LEU A 190 2.46 10.88 -5.43
CA LEU A 190 1.57 10.16 -6.34
C LEU A 190 0.37 11.03 -6.76
N ASP A 191 -0.06 11.98 -5.92
CA ASP A 191 -1.17 12.90 -6.20
C ASP A 191 -0.96 13.72 -7.48
N ILE A 192 0.29 13.95 -7.85
CA ILE A 192 0.69 14.78 -8.99
C ILE A 192 0.74 13.96 -10.28
N LEU A 193 0.99 12.65 -10.20
CA LEU A 193 1.24 11.81 -11.38
C LEU A 193 0.12 11.90 -12.43
N PRO A 194 -1.19 11.84 -12.09
CA PRO A 194 -2.25 11.90 -13.10
C PRO A 194 -2.34 13.24 -13.84
N VAL A 195 -1.77 14.30 -13.29
CA VAL A 195 -1.74 15.63 -13.93
C VAL A 195 -0.45 15.81 -14.73
N GLN A 196 0.65 15.23 -14.25
CA GLN A 196 1.98 15.43 -14.83
C GLN A 196 2.30 14.45 -15.98
N PHE A 197 1.68 13.27 -16.01
CA PHE A 197 1.97 12.21 -16.97
C PHE A 197 0.73 11.71 -17.70
N GLU A 198 0.92 11.39 -18.98
CA GLU A 198 -0.09 10.78 -19.83
C GLU A 198 -0.35 9.32 -19.45
N ASN A 199 -1.58 8.85 -19.68
CA ASN A 199 -2.00 7.46 -19.48
C ASN A 199 -1.77 6.90 -18.06
N VAL A 200 -1.88 7.75 -17.04
CA VAL A 200 -1.98 7.31 -15.65
C VAL A 200 -3.41 6.88 -15.35
N GLU A 201 -3.59 5.64 -14.90
CA GLU A 201 -4.89 5.08 -14.56
C GLU A 201 -5.09 5.03 -13.05
N VAL A 202 -6.29 5.44 -12.63
CA VAL A 202 -6.72 5.35 -11.24
C VAL A 202 -7.63 4.14 -11.12
N ILE A 203 -7.14 3.06 -10.51
CA ILE A 203 -7.89 1.81 -10.35
C ILE A 203 -9.03 2.01 -9.36
N LYS A 204 -10.24 2.25 -9.87
CA LYS A 204 -11.45 2.49 -9.05
C LYS A 204 -12.11 1.21 -8.52
N HIS A 205 -11.56 0.04 -8.85
CA HIS A 205 -12.05 -1.25 -8.38
C HIS A 205 -11.98 -1.34 -6.84
N ARG A 206 -13.14 -1.41 -6.17
CA ARG A 206 -13.22 -1.29 -4.70
C ARG A 206 -12.69 -2.50 -3.95
N GLY A 207 -12.46 -3.63 -4.62
CA GLY A 207 -11.79 -4.79 -4.05
C GLY A 207 -10.27 -4.65 -3.93
N CYS A 208 -9.67 -3.63 -4.53
CA CYS A 208 -8.24 -3.36 -4.39
C CYS A 208 -7.95 -2.56 -3.13
N ASN A 209 -6.82 -2.87 -2.49
CA ASN A 209 -6.27 -2.14 -1.36
C ASN A 209 -7.25 -2.03 -0.18
N LEU A 210 -7.93 -3.14 0.15
CA LEU A 210 -8.86 -3.20 1.29
C LEU A 210 -8.11 -3.03 2.61
N ALA A 211 -8.59 -2.14 3.47
CA ALA A 211 -7.91 -1.79 4.72
C ALA A 211 -8.85 -1.10 5.72
N SER A 212 -8.35 -0.78 6.91
CA SER A 212 -9.12 -0.07 7.94
C SER A 212 -9.66 1.29 7.47
N TRP A 213 -8.92 2.03 6.65
CA TRP A 213 -9.31 3.37 6.18
C TRP A 213 -10.53 3.37 5.25
N ASN A 214 -10.82 2.24 4.59
CA ASN A 214 -11.90 2.15 3.60
C ASN A 214 -13.10 1.32 4.05
N ILE A 215 -13.22 0.96 5.34
CA ILE A 215 -14.38 0.21 5.87
C ILE A 215 -15.71 0.89 5.51
N ASP A 216 -15.78 2.21 5.69
CA ASP A 216 -17.01 2.98 5.48
C ASP A 216 -17.31 3.23 3.97
N THR A 217 -16.29 3.26 3.11
CA THR A 217 -16.46 3.59 1.67
C THR A 217 -16.39 2.39 0.73
N SER A 218 -15.86 1.28 1.20
CA SER A 218 -15.71 0.01 0.49
C SER A 218 -16.31 -1.09 1.38
N ARG A 219 -17.64 -1.05 1.52
CA ARG A 219 -18.38 -1.85 2.49
C ARG A 219 -18.27 -3.34 2.16
N ARG A 220 -17.92 -4.14 3.16
CA ARG A 220 -17.88 -5.61 3.11
C ARG A 220 -19.29 -6.15 3.36
N GLU A 221 -19.81 -6.96 2.44
CA GLU A 221 -21.14 -7.56 2.55
C GLU A 221 -21.12 -9.00 2.03
N ILE A 222 -21.82 -9.93 2.70
CA ILE A 222 -22.00 -11.28 2.17
C ILE A 222 -23.21 -11.29 1.23
N ILE A 223 -23.00 -11.67 -0.03
CA ILE A 223 -24.04 -11.83 -1.05
C ILE A 223 -23.92 -13.24 -1.61
N ASN A 224 -24.99 -14.03 -1.54
CA ASN A 224 -25.04 -15.42 -2.01
C ASN A 224 -23.88 -16.29 -1.44
N GLY A 225 -23.50 -16.05 -0.18
CA GLY A 225 -22.43 -16.79 0.49
C GLY A 225 -21.01 -16.33 0.16
N GLN A 226 -20.83 -15.31 -0.67
CA GLN A 226 -19.52 -14.74 -1.04
C GLN A 226 -19.34 -13.33 -0.48
N LEU A 227 -18.10 -12.98 -0.12
CA LEU A 227 -17.80 -11.60 0.26
C LEU A 227 -17.76 -10.72 -0.98
N MET A 228 -18.58 -9.68 -0.98
CA MET A 228 -18.61 -8.63 -1.99
C MET A 228 -18.30 -7.27 -1.35
N ILE A 229 -17.63 -6.41 -2.12
CA ILE A 229 -17.33 -5.03 -1.76
C ILE A 229 -18.26 -4.10 -2.51
N ASN A 230 -19.00 -3.27 -1.79
CA ASN A 230 -20.05 -2.41 -2.33
C ASN A 230 -21.02 -3.18 -3.24
N LYS A 231 -21.30 -4.45 -2.91
CA LYS A 231 -22.20 -5.37 -3.64
C LYS A 231 -21.79 -5.73 -5.07
N THR A 232 -20.67 -5.22 -5.56
CA THR A 232 -20.30 -5.29 -6.97
C THR A 232 -18.94 -5.94 -7.18
N PHE A 233 -17.98 -5.68 -6.30
CA PHE A 233 -16.58 -6.04 -6.53
C PHE A 233 -16.18 -7.21 -5.64
N GLU A 234 -15.46 -8.18 -6.20
CA GLU A 234 -14.79 -9.20 -5.40
C GLU A 234 -13.55 -8.59 -4.71
N PRO A 235 -13.16 -9.05 -3.51
CA PRO A 235 -11.88 -8.70 -2.90
C PRO A 235 -10.70 -9.10 -3.80
N VAL A 236 -9.74 -8.21 -4.01
CA VAL A 236 -8.54 -8.47 -4.83
C VAL A 236 -7.31 -8.61 -3.94
N PHE A 237 -7.03 -7.60 -3.11
CA PHE A 237 -5.95 -7.66 -2.14
C PHE A 237 -6.23 -6.78 -0.93
N ILE A 238 -5.71 -7.23 0.22
CA ILE A 238 -5.89 -6.61 1.53
C ILE A 238 -4.55 -6.05 1.99
N HIS A 239 -4.55 -4.82 2.51
CA HIS A 239 -3.40 -4.22 3.18
C HIS A 239 -3.50 -4.48 4.67
N PHE A 240 -2.73 -5.47 5.13
CA PHE A 240 -2.65 -5.85 6.54
C PHE A 240 -1.75 -4.89 7.35
N ALA A 241 -1.96 -3.59 7.15
CA ALA A 241 -1.44 -2.56 8.05
C ALA A 241 -1.93 -2.84 9.48
N LYS A 242 -1.17 -2.35 10.48
CA LYS A 242 -1.46 -2.54 11.91
C LYS A 242 -2.91 -2.22 12.28
N ASP A 243 -3.46 -1.12 11.76
CA ASP A 243 -4.83 -0.73 12.04
C ASP A 243 -5.86 -1.65 11.38
N THR A 244 -5.57 -2.20 10.19
CA THR A 244 -6.42 -3.21 9.53
C THR A 244 -6.50 -4.47 10.39
N ILE A 245 -5.35 -5.02 10.82
CA ILE A 245 -5.29 -6.20 11.68
C ILE A 245 -6.06 -5.94 12.98
N THR A 246 -5.80 -4.80 13.62
CA THR A 246 -6.46 -4.41 14.88
C THR A 246 -7.98 -4.31 14.73
N ASN A 247 -8.49 -3.77 13.62
CA ASN A 247 -9.93 -3.67 13.38
C ASN A 247 -10.58 -5.04 13.15
N ILE A 248 -9.92 -5.95 12.44
CA ILE A 248 -10.41 -7.31 12.22
C ILE A 248 -10.46 -8.08 13.55
N LEU A 249 -9.39 -8.03 14.35
CA LEU A 249 -9.31 -8.72 15.65
C LEU A 249 -10.36 -8.20 16.65
N ASN A 250 -10.63 -6.88 16.63
CA ASN A 250 -11.67 -6.24 17.44
C ASN A 250 -13.09 -6.39 16.86
N LYS A 251 -13.27 -7.16 15.79
CA LYS A 251 -14.55 -7.41 15.11
C LYS A 251 -15.19 -6.17 14.46
N ASN A 252 -14.44 -5.09 14.27
CA ASN A 252 -14.91 -3.91 13.52
C ASN A 252 -14.95 -4.16 12.01
N ASP A 253 -14.14 -5.10 11.50
CA ASP A 253 -14.16 -5.57 10.11
C ASP A 253 -14.09 -7.10 10.07
N ALA A 254 -15.02 -7.74 10.77
CA ALA A 254 -15.00 -9.19 11.02
C ALA A 254 -15.09 -10.04 9.73
N LEU A 255 -15.62 -9.49 8.65
CA LEU A 255 -15.76 -10.22 7.39
C LEU A 255 -14.42 -10.50 6.71
N LEU A 256 -13.36 -9.74 7.02
CA LEU A 256 -12.00 -10.03 6.52
C LEU A 256 -11.24 -11.06 7.37
N ARG A 257 -11.84 -11.56 8.46
CA ARG A 257 -11.20 -12.48 9.40
C ARG A 257 -10.63 -13.75 8.75
N PRO A 258 -11.32 -14.42 7.81
CA PRO A 258 -10.78 -15.64 7.19
C PRO A 258 -9.41 -15.43 6.54
N TRP A 259 -9.23 -14.33 5.81
CA TRP A 259 -7.95 -14.00 5.17
C TRP A 259 -6.88 -13.55 6.17
N LEU A 260 -7.26 -12.90 7.27
CA LEU A 260 -6.30 -12.59 8.34
C LEU A 260 -5.79 -13.87 9.01
N ASP A 261 -6.67 -14.85 9.25
CA ASP A 261 -6.27 -16.13 9.83
C ASP A 261 -5.34 -16.90 8.86
N GLU A 262 -5.63 -16.90 7.55
CA GLU A 262 -4.73 -17.44 6.52
C GLU A 262 -3.37 -16.74 6.52
N TYR A 263 -3.37 -15.40 6.55
CA TYR A 263 -2.15 -14.58 6.56
C TYR A 263 -1.28 -14.85 7.80
N ILE A 264 -1.89 -14.89 8.99
CA ILE A 264 -1.18 -15.20 10.25
C ILE A 264 -0.64 -16.64 10.23
N ALA A 265 -1.42 -17.60 9.71
CA ALA A 265 -0.96 -18.98 9.60
C ALA A 265 0.25 -19.10 8.66
N ALA A 266 0.22 -18.41 7.51
CA ALA A 266 1.34 -18.39 6.57
C ALA A 266 2.59 -17.75 7.19
N LEU A 267 2.45 -16.67 7.95
CA LEU A 267 3.59 -16.04 8.64
C LEU A 267 4.19 -16.93 9.72
N LYS A 268 3.36 -17.69 10.45
CA LYS A 268 3.84 -18.65 11.45
C LYS A 268 4.68 -19.77 10.82
N LEU A 269 4.34 -20.23 9.62
CA LEU A 269 5.15 -21.21 8.88
C LEU A 269 6.55 -20.68 8.54
N GLU A 270 6.67 -19.36 8.37
CA GLU A 270 7.94 -18.66 8.16
C GLU A 270 8.62 -18.20 9.45
N ASN A 271 8.21 -18.74 10.60
CA ASN A 271 8.71 -18.38 11.94
C ASN A 271 8.56 -16.88 12.29
N PHE A 272 7.54 -16.21 11.72
CA PHE A 272 7.25 -14.82 11.98
C PHE A 272 6.01 -14.67 12.87
N ASP A 273 6.21 -14.20 14.11
CA ASP A 273 5.12 -13.96 15.05
C ASP A 273 4.57 -12.53 14.88
N LEU A 274 3.59 -12.38 14.00
CA LEU A 274 2.96 -11.08 13.71
C LEU A 274 2.42 -10.41 14.97
N LEU A 275 1.78 -11.17 15.86
CA LEU A 275 1.10 -10.59 17.03
C LEU A 275 2.09 -10.06 18.06
N LYS A 276 3.19 -10.79 18.33
CA LYS A 276 4.28 -10.25 19.18
C LYS A 276 4.93 -9.01 18.59
N ASN A 277 5.08 -8.96 17.27
CA ASN A 277 5.66 -7.78 16.61
C ASN A 277 4.73 -6.56 16.63
N LEU A 278 3.41 -6.75 16.71
CA LEU A 278 2.45 -5.65 16.84
C LEU A 278 2.49 -4.98 18.23
N ASP A 279 2.76 -5.75 19.29
CA ASP A 279 2.86 -5.26 20.67
C ASP A 279 4.10 -4.38 20.91
N ASN A 280 5.18 -4.63 20.15
CA ASN A 280 6.43 -3.85 20.21
C ASN A 280 6.37 -2.55 19.39
N TYR A 281 5.32 -2.36 18.59
CA TYR A 281 5.20 -1.21 17.69
C TYR A 281 4.50 -0.08 18.44
N GLU A 282 5.10 1.12 18.50
CA GLU A 282 4.41 2.27 19.08
C GLU A 282 3.07 2.51 18.37
N PRO A 283 2.02 2.91 19.11
CA PRO A 283 0.76 3.27 18.50
C PRO A 283 0.96 4.48 17.56
N GLY A 284 0.76 4.28 16.25
CA GLY A 284 0.60 5.39 15.32
C GLY A 284 -0.56 6.29 15.74
N ILE A 285 -0.59 7.53 15.26
CA ILE A 285 -1.54 8.60 15.66
C ILE A 285 -3.01 8.12 15.70
N TYR A 286 -3.37 7.14 14.87
CA TYR A 286 -4.70 6.52 14.76
C TYR A 286 -5.08 5.48 15.83
N SER A 287 -4.20 5.18 16.78
CA SER A 287 -4.43 4.13 17.79
C SER A 287 -4.50 4.63 19.24
N SER A 288 -4.49 5.96 19.44
CA SER A 288 -4.67 6.53 20.78
C SER A 288 -6.06 6.21 21.37
N PRO A 289 -6.18 6.04 22.71
CA PRO A 289 -7.47 5.94 23.39
C PRO A 289 -8.39 7.12 23.07
N LEU A 290 -7.82 8.31 22.84
CA LEU A 290 -8.50 9.51 22.38
C LEU A 290 -9.11 9.34 20.99
N TYR A 291 -8.41 8.69 20.04
CA TYR A 291 -8.97 8.37 18.72
C TYR A 291 -10.15 7.39 18.83
N LYS A 292 -10.05 6.33 19.66
CA LYS A 292 -11.17 5.39 19.90
C LYS A 292 -12.36 6.07 20.56
N ILE A 293 -12.13 6.98 21.51
CA ILE A 293 -13.16 7.79 22.16
C ILE A 293 -13.78 8.76 21.15
N LYS A 294 -13.00 9.43 20.29
CA LYS A 294 -13.48 10.35 19.25
C LYS A 294 -14.27 9.63 18.15
N HIS A 295 -13.83 8.43 17.75
CA HIS A 295 -14.52 7.58 16.78
C HIS A 295 -15.84 6.99 17.34
N ARG A 296 -15.92 6.72 18.64
CA ARG A 296 -17.19 6.36 19.33
C ARG A 296 -18.06 7.60 19.56
N LEU A 297 -17.48 8.75 19.85
CA LEU A 297 -18.13 10.05 20.00
C LEU A 297 -18.25 10.76 18.64
N ARG A 298 -18.81 10.09 17.63
CA ARG A 298 -19.35 10.73 16.40
C ARG A 298 -20.51 11.72 16.69
N ILE A 299 -20.77 12.05 17.96
CA ILE A 299 -21.83 12.92 18.44
C ILE A 299 -21.68 14.34 17.89
N ARG A 300 -20.46 14.92 17.90
CA ARG A 300 -20.23 16.27 17.35
C ARG A 300 -20.49 16.35 15.85
N THR A 301 -20.05 15.36 15.08
CA THR A 301 -20.25 15.34 13.62
C THR A 301 -21.71 15.06 13.25
N ARG A 302 -22.40 14.18 14.00
CA ARG A 302 -23.85 13.94 13.84
C ARG A 302 -24.69 15.17 14.17
N LEU A 303 -24.36 15.90 15.24
CA LEU A 303 -25.01 17.18 15.59
C LEU A 303 -24.75 18.25 14.52
N LYS A 304 -23.50 18.40 14.05
CA LYS A 304 -23.16 19.31 12.94
C LYS A 304 -23.95 18.96 11.67
N ARG A 305 -24.02 17.68 11.29
CA ARG A 305 -24.78 17.21 10.12
C ARG A 305 -26.28 17.47 10.26
N PHE A 306 -26.85 17.27 11.45
CA PHE A 306 -28.25 17.57 11.74
C PHE A 306 -28.53 19.07 11.63
N LEU A 307 -27.70 19.91 12.25
CA LEU A 307 -27.83 21.38 12.20
C LEU A 307 -27.67 21.91 10.77
N PHE A 308 -26.72 21.39 10.00
CA PHE A 308 -26.52 21.77 8.60
C PHE A 308 -27.74 21.42 7.74
N ARG A 309 -28.27 20.20 7.85
CA ARG A 309 -29.50 19.78 7.15
C ARG A 309 -30.75 20.54 7.59
N PHE A 310 -30.78 21.02 8.83
CA PHE A 310 -31.87 21.87 9.32
C PHE A 310 -31.76 23.28 8.74
N ALA A 311 -30.56 23.84 8.66
CA ALA A 311 -30.30 25.14 8.05
C ALA A 311 -30.59 25.16 6.54
N GLU A 312 -30.32 24.07 5.80
CA GLU A 312 -30.67 23.97 4.36
C GLU A 312 -32.18 23.89 4.09
N LYS A 313 -33.01 23.62 5.11
CA LYS A 313 -34.47 23.49 4.99
C LYS A 313 -35.22 24.76 5.41
N LEU A 314 -34.52 25.75 5.95
CA LEU A 314 -35.04 27.08 6.30
C LEU A 314 -34.78 28.06 5.14
#